data_AF-A0AAD4BE54-F1
#
_entry.id   AF-A0AAD4BE54-F1
#
_cell.length_a   1.000
_cell.length_b   1.000
_cell.length_c   1.000
_cell.angle_alpha   90.00
_cell.angle_beta   90.00
_cell.angle_gamma   90.00
#
_symmetry.space_group_name_H-M   'P 1'
#
loop_
_entity.id
_entity.type
_entity.pdbx_description
1 polymer ?
#
loop_
_entity_poly.entity_id
_entity_poly.type
_entity_poly.pdbx_seq_one_letter_code
_entity_poly.pdbx_strand_id
1 'polypeptide(L)'
;MYRSTPEGREAMCVYVKVTSSPLNVDGLDESVVPIFPKKTHFTYQPSRNTRVAVSRSQLPLVPGWAFTDYKVQGASMPNVVIDLASANGIQNAYVMLSRATGLQHLGILRWFSPHRVFSRLQEDLRNELDRLHLLDEKTRDWFNKQHAGVVSN
;
A
#
# COMPACT_ATOMS: atom_id res chain seq x y z
N MET A 1 10.72 0.86 26.83
CA MET A 1 10.84 0.13 28.12
C MET A 1 10.48 -1.34 27.89
N TYR A 2 11.19 -2.29 28.52
CA TYR A 2 10.89 -3.72 28.40
C TYR A 2 10.73 -4.39 29.77
N ARG A 3 10.01 -5.51 29.80
CA ARG A 3 9.87 -6.41 30.95
C ARG A 3 10.60 -7.71 30.62
N SER A 4 11.39 -8.23 31.56
CA SER A 4 11.95 -9.58 31.44
C SER A 4 10.91 -10.61 31.87
N THR A 5 10.67 -11.61 31.04
CA THR A 5 9.85 -12.79 31.31
C THR A 5 10.73 -14.05 31.28
N PRO A 6 10.28 -15.19 31.81
CA PRO A 6 11.01 -16.45 31.71
C PRO A 6 11.29 -16.87 30.25
N GLU A 7 10.46 -16.41 29.31
CA GLU A 7 10.54 -16.73 27.88
C GLU A 7 11.30 -15.67 27.05
N GLY A 8 11.69 -14.53 27.65
CA GLY A 8 12.47 -13.51 26.95
C GLY A 8 12.25 -12.09 27.45
N ARG A 9 12.30 -11.11 26.53
CA ARG A 9 12.04 -9.69 26.82
C ARG A 9 10.80 -9.25 26.08
N GLU A 10 9.85 -8.67 26.79
CA GLU A 10 8.63 -8.11 26.22
C GLU A 10 8.69 -6.59 26.24
N ALA A 11 8.45 -5.95 25.09
CA ALA A 11 8.37 -4.50 25.04
C ALA A 11 7.08 -4.03 25.74
N MET A 12 7.24 -3.20 26.78
CA MET A 12 6.13 -2.66 27.57
C MET A 12 5.54 -1.41 26.96
N CYS A 13 6.40 -0.59 26.35
CA CYS A 13 6.04 0.67 25.73
C CYS A 13 7.19 1.13 24.81
N VAL A 14 6.82 1.74 23.69
CA VAL A 14 7.71 2.47 22.78
C VAL A 14 7.21 3.89 22.63
N TYR A 15 8.11 4.85 22.75
CA TYR A 15 7.84 6.26 22.47
C TYR A 15 8.15 6.53 21.01
N VAL A 16 7.19 7.09 20.29
CA VAL A 16 7.33 7.42 18.87
C VAL A 16 7.13 8.92 18.70
N LYS A 17 8.09 9.58 18.05
CA LYS A 17 7.95 10.96 17.62
C LYS A 17 7.22 10.99 16.28
N VAL A 18 6.03 11.58 16.25
CA VAL A 18 5.21 11.72 15.05
C VAL A 18 5.36 13.13 14.52
N THR A 19 6.34 13.35 13.64
CA THR A 19 6.62 14.67 13.06
C THR A 19 5.36 15.31 12.49
N SER A 20 5.14 16.60 12.80
CA SER A 20 3.97 17.38 12.37
C SER A 20 2.63 16.98 13.01
N SER A 21 2.64 16.16 14.06
CA SER A 21 1.45 15.88 14.85
C SER A 21 1.23 16.97 15.91
N PRO A 22 0.02 17.52 16.06
CA PRO A 22 -0.31 18.47 17.13
C PRO A 22 -0.46 17.80 18.51
N LEU A 23 -0.20 16.49 18.60
CA LEU A 23 -0.36 15.73 19.84
C LEU A 23 0.72 16.15 20.86
N ASN A 24 0.27 16.56 22.03
CA ASN A 24 1.11 16.80 23.19
C ASN A 24 0.57 15.97 24.36
N VAL A 25 1.43 15.15 24.94
CA VAL A 25 1.10 14.27 26.06
C VAL A 25 1.82 14.78 27.29
N ASP A 26 1.09 15.03 28.37
CA ASP A 26 1.63 15.56 29.60
C ASP A 26 2.85 14.76 30.08
N GLY A 27 3.96 15.46 30.32
CA GLY A 27 5.22 14.87 30.78
C GLY A 27 6.09 14.26 29.68
N LEU A 28 5.74 14.42 28.40
CA LEU A 28 6.56 14.01 27.25
C LEU A 28 6.91 15.19 26.36
N ASP A 29 7.93 15.01 25.52
CA ASP A 29 8.31 16.00 24.51
C ASP A 29 7.22 16.18 23.44
N GLU A 30 7.24 17.34 22.77
CA GLU A 30 6.29 17.67 21.71
C GLU A 30 6.26 16.60 20.60
N SER A 31 5.05 16.22 20.19
CA SER A 31 4.78 15.18 19.19
C SER A 31 5.30 13.78 19.56
N VAL A 32 5.65 13.52 20.83
CA VAL A 32 6.02 12.18 21.30
C VAL A 32 4.79 11.48 21.91
N VAL A 33 4.49 10.30 21.38
CA VAL A 33 3.35 9.49 21.81
C VAL A 33 3.83 8.14 22.36
N PRO A 34 3.38 7.72 23.55
CA PRO A 34 3.64 6.38 24.06
C PRO A 34 2.71 5.37 23.39
N ILE A 35 3.28 4.29 22.86
CA ILE A 35 2.56 3.20 22.23
C ILE A 35 2.74 1.94 23.06
N PHE A 36 1.60 1.36 23.45
CA PHE A 36 1.53 0.18 24.30
C PHE A 36 1.14 -1.07 23.50
N PRO A 37 1.54 -2.27 23.95
CA PRO A 37 1.13 -3.52 23.34
C PRO A 37 -0.39 -3.66 23.30
N LYS A 38 -0.91 -4.13 22.16
CA LYS A 38 -2.32 -4.46 21.98
C LYS A 38 -2.48 -5.97 21.92
N LYS A 39 -3.41 -6.50 22.71
CA LYS A 39 -3.81 -7.90 22.61
C LYS A 39 -4.78 -8.07 21.45
N THR A 40 -4.51 -9.07 20.62
CA THR A 40 -5.33 -9.44 19.46
C THR A 40 -5.62 -10.93 19.51
N HIS A 41 -6.81 -11.33 19.07
CA HIS A 41 -7.25 -12.71 19.04
C HIS A 41 -7.67 -13.05 17.62
N PHE A 42 -7.20 -14.18 17.12
CA PHE A 42 -7.60 -14.68 15.81
C PHE A 42 -7.56 -16.20 15.79
N THR A 43 -8.33 -16.80 14.90
CA THR A 43 -8.34 -18.26 14.70
C THR A 43 -7.49 -18.58 13.49
N TYR A 44 -6.58 -19.53 13.66
CA TYR A 44 -5.76 -20.08 12.59
C TYR A 44 -6.21 -21.53 12.33
N GLN A 45 -6.39 -21.88 11.05
CA GLN A 45 -6.83 -23.20 10.64
C GLN A 45 -5.74 -23.87 9.78
N PRO A 46 -4.77 -24.58 10.40
CA PRO A 46 -3.68 -25.22 9.66
C PRO A 46 -4.14 -26.41 8.81
N SER A 47 -5.25 -27.06 9.16
CA SER A 47 -5.81 -28.20 8.42
C SER A 47 -7.35 -28.16 8.43
N ARG A 48 -8.01 -28.96 7.57
CA ARG A 48 -9.49 -28.98 7.50
C ARG A 48 -10.16 -29.27 8.85
N ASN A 49 -9.54 -30.05 9.73
CA ASN A 49 -10.13 -30.48 11.01
C ASN A 49 -9.46 -29.85 12.24
N THR A 50 -8.45 -29.01 12.07
CA THR A 50 -7.75 -28.37 13.19
C THR A 50 -7.97 -26.87 13.17
N ARG A 51 -8.60 -26.33 14.22
CA ARG A 51 -8.69 -24.89 14.47
C ARG A 51 -7.96 -24.56 15.76
N VAL A 52 -7.08 -23.59 15.70
CA VAL A 52 -6.30 -23.10 16.85
C VAL A 52 -6.70 -21.65 17.08
N ALA A 53 -7.16 -21.34 18.29
CA ALA A 53 -7.33 -19.96 18.72
C ALA A 53 -5.97 -19.43 19.19
N VAL A 54 -5.53 -18.33 18.59
CA VAL A 54 -4.26 -17.68 18.91
C VAL A 54 -4.53 -16.32 19.54
N SER A 55 -3.85 -16.05 20.65
CA SER A 55 -3.80 -14.72 21.25
C SER A 55 -2.39 -14.16 21.10
N ARG A 56 -2.28 -12.92 20.63
CA ARG A 56 -1.01 -12.22 20.44
C ARG A 56 -1.05 -10.86 21.11
N SER A 57 -0.09 -10.60 21.99
CA SER A 57 0.17 -9.27 22.57
C SER A 57 1.43 -8.69 21.93
N GLN A 58 1.29 -7.58 21.20
CA GLN A 58 2.43 -6.96 20.51
C GLN A 58 2.20 -5.45 20.35
N LEU A 59 3.29 -4.69 20.25
CA LEU A 59 3.21 -3.29 19.84
C LEU A 59 2.57 -3.20 18.43
N PRO A 60 1.56 -2.34 18.22
CA PRO A 60 0.89 -2.18 16.93
C PRO A 60 1.73 -1.35 15.95
N LEU A 61 2.97 -1.75 15.75
CA LEU A 61 3.95 -1.08 14.91
C LEU A 61 4.52 -2.06 13.90
N VAL A 62 4.79 -1.57 12.69
CA VAL A 62 5.49 -2.28 11.64
C VAL A 62 6.58 -1.38 11.08
N PRO A 63 7.72 -1.93 10.61
CA PRO A 63 8.73 -1.14 9.92
C PRO A 63 8.11 -0.40 8.72
N GLY A 64 8.47 0.87 8.55
CA GLY A 64 7.92 1.77 7.52
C GLY A 64 8.86 2.04 6.34
N TRP A 65 9.92 1.25 6.16
CA TRP A 65 10.85 1.42 5.03
C TRP A 65 10.60 0.45 3.88
N ALA A 66 9.89 -0.64 4.15
CA ALA A 66 9.53 -1.64 3.17
C ALA A 66 8.02 -1.87 3.22
N PHE A 67 7.41 -1.88 2.05
CA PHE A 67 5.97 -1.99 1.93
C PHE A 67 5.63 -3.02 0.85
N THR A 68 4.49 -3.67 1.02
CA THR A 68 3.89 -4.45 -0.06
C THR A 68 3.26 -3.49 -1.07
N ASP A 69 3.15 -3.94 -2.32
CA ASP A 69 2.41 -3.26 -3.39
C ASP A 69 0.99 -2.83 -2.96
N TYR A 70 0.28 -3.67 -2.21
CA TYR A 70 -1.02 -3.32 -1.62
C TYR A 70 -0.97 -2.12 -0.66
N LYS A 71 0.08 -2.02 0.17
CA LYS A 71 0.20 -0.97 1.19
C LYS A 71 0.63 0.38 0.62
N VAL A 72 1.30 0.40 -0.53
CA VAL A 72 1.75 1.63 -1.19
C VAL A 72 0.75 2.19 -2.19
N GLN A 73 -0.37 1.50 -2.44
CA GLN A 73 -1.36 1.96 -3.41
C GLN A 73 -1.89 3.35 -3.04
N GLY A 74 -1.75 4.31 -3.96
CA GLY A 74 -2.17 5.70 -3.77
C GLY A 74 -1.10 6.64 -3.18
N ALA A 75 0.07 6.13 -2.78
CA ALA A 75 1.19 6.96 -2.32
C ALA A 75 2.20 7.23 -3.43
N SER A 76 2.79 8.43 -3.47
CA SER A 76 3.95 8.73 -4.32
C SER A 76 5.21 8.67 -3.46
N MET A 77 6.26 7.99 -3.96
CA MET A 77 7.52 7.84 -3.24
C MET A 77 8.63 8.60 -4.00
N PRO A 78 9.36 9.51 -3.34
CA PRO A 78 10.36 10.34 -4.00
C PRO A 78 11.60 9.54 -4.44
N ASN A 79 11.91 8.43 -3.77
CA ASN A 79 12.92 7.45 -4.17
C ASN A 79 12.41 6.06 -3.77
N VAL A 80 12.46 5.09 -4.67
CA VAL A 80 11.92 3.74 -4.41
C VAL A 80 12.79 2.66 -5.03
N VAL A 81 13.00 1.58 -4.29
CA VAL A 81 13.58 0.33 -4.80
C VAL A 81 12.48 -0.71 -4.84
N ILE A 82 12.23 -1.31 -6.01
CA ILE A 82 11.14 -2.27 -6.21
C ILE A 82 11.68 -3.66 -6.56
N ASP A 83 10.98 -4.70 -6.07
CA ASP A 83 11.24 -6.09 -6.44
C ASP A 83 10.23 -6.57 -7.49
N LEU A 84 10.55 -6.36 -8.76
CA LEU A 84 9.71 -6.84 -9.85
C LEU A 84 9.70 -8.37 -9.97
N ALA A 85 10.68 -9.08 -9.41
CA ALA A 85 10.72 -10.54 -9.46
C ALA A 85 9.66 -11.18 -8.56
N SER A 86 9.18 -10.47 -7.53
CA SER A 86 8.06 -10.91 -6.67
C SER A 86 6.68 -10.50 -7.20
N ALA A 87 6.59 -9.79 -8.34
CA ALA A 87 5.31 -9.38 -8.90
C ALA A 87 4.50 -10.59 -9.38
N ASN A 88 3.24 -10.70 -8.93
CA ASN A 88 2.29 -11.74 -9.33
C ASN A 88 1.48 -11.37 -10.58
N GLY A 89 2.05 -10.54 -11.46
CA GLY A 89 1.46 -10.13 -12.74
C GLY A 89 1.69 -8.65 -13.05
N ILE A 90 1.23 -8.24 -14.23
CA ILE A 90 1.37 -6.87 -14.75
C ILE A 90 0.71 -5.82 -13.85
N GLN A 91 -0.39 -6.15 -13.17
CA GLN A 91 -1.07 -5.22 -12.26
C GLN A 91 -0.21 -4.88 -11.03
N ASN A 92 0.40 -5.88 -10.40
CA ASN A 92 1.30 -5.66 -9.26
C ASN A 92 2.56 -4.90 -9.70
N ALA A 93 3.12 -5.27 -10.86
CA ALA A 93 4.25 -4.56 -11.45
C ALA A 93 3.91 -3.08 -11.71
N TYR A 94 2.73 -2.81 -12.27
CA TYR A 94 2.23 -1.45 -12.51
C TYR A 94 2.05 -0.67 -11.20
N VAL A 95 1.46 -1.26 -10.17
CA VAL A 95 1.29 -0.60 -8.86
C VAL A 95 2.65 -0.19 -8.30
N MET A 96 3.64 -1.09 -8.32
CA MET A 96 5.00 -0.79 -7.85
C MET A 96 5.69 0.30 -8.68
N LEU A 97 5.67 0.19 -10.01
CA LEU A 97 6.31 1.16 -10.91
C LEU A 97 5.69 2.55 -10.81
N SER A 98 4.36 2.62 -10.71
CA SER A 98 3.61 3.89 -10.63
C SER A 98 3.79 4.64 -9.30
N ARG A 99 4.50 4.08 -8.30
CA ARG A 99 4.85 4.81 -7.08
C ARG A 99 6.04 5.74 -7.27
N ALA A 100 6.91 5.45 -8.24
CA ALA A 100 8.06 6.29 -8.55
C ALA A 100 7.61 7.56 -9.29
N THR A 101 8.18 8.71 -8.93
CA THR A 101 7.90 9.99 -9.59
C THR A 101 8.69 10.19 -10.89
N GLY A 102 9.69 9.35 -11.14
CA GLY A 102 10.53 9.38 -12.34
C GLY A 102 11.51 8.21 -12.37
N LEU A 103 12.09 7.95 -13.55
CA LEU A 103 13.04 6.83 -13.74
C LEU A 103 14.34 7.02 -12.95
N GLN A 104 14.79 8.26 -12.77
CA GLN A 104 15.97 8.58 -11.97
C GLN A 104 15.79 8.28 -10.47
N HIS A 105 14.55 8.09 -10.02
CA HIS A 105 14.18 7.82 -8.63
C HIS A 105 13.81 6.34 -8.40
N LEU A 106 13.99 5.49 -9.42
CA LEU A 106 13.56 4.10 -9.44
C LEU A 106 14.78 3.16 -9.47
N GLY A 107 14.92 2.35 -8.43
CA GLY A 107 15.83 1.21 -8.37
C GLY A 107 15.10 -0.11 -8.58
N ILE A 108 15.68 -1.02 -9.37
CA ILE A 108 15.19 -2.39 -9.50
C ILE A 108 16.08 -3.29 -8.66
N LEU A 109 15.51 -3.97 -7.66
CA LEU A 109 16.26 -4.71 -6.64
C LEU A 109 17.09 -5.86 -7.23
N ARG A 110 16.53 -6.56 -8.23
CA ARG A 110 17.12 -7.75 -8.85
C ARG A 110 16.54 -7.99 -10.24
N TRP A 111 17.23 -8.83 -11.02
CA TRP A 111 16.75 -9.25 -12.33
C TRP A 111 15.36 -9.89 -12.25
N PHE A 112 14.52 -9.61 -13.25
CA PHE A 112 13.18 -10.17 -13.40
C PHE A 112 12.93 -10.57 -14.86
N SER A 113 12.07 -11.57 -15.07
CA SER A 113 11.66 -11.97 -16.41
C SER A 113 10.78 -10.87 -17.06
N PRO A 114 11.04 -10.48 -18.31
CA PRO A 114 10.23 -9.49 -19.03
C PRO A 114 8.73 -9.81 -19.04
N HIS A 115 8.37 -11.10 -19.02
CA HIS A 115 6.97 -11.54 -18.97
C HIS A 115 6.21 -10.98 -17.75
N ARG A 116 6.87 -10.60 -16.65
CA ARG A 116 6.19 -10.00 -15.48
C ARG A 116 5.61 -8.61 -15.75
N VAL A 117 6.17 -7.90 -16.73
CA VAL A 117 5.76 -6.53 -17.09
C VAL A 117 5.04 -6.52 -18.44
N PHE A 118 5.43 -7.40 -19.36
CA PHE A 118 4.84 -7.49 -20.70
C PHE A 118 3.74 -8.57 -20.81
N SER A 119 3.26 -9.13 -19.70
CA SER A 119 2.13 -10.07 -19.73
C SER A 119 0.83 -9.40 -20.13
N ARG A 120 -0.03 -10.16 -20.80
CA ARG A 120 -1.39 -9.72 -21.15
C ARG A 120 -2.18 -9.34 -19.90
N LEU A 121 -2.90 -8.21 -19.96
CA LEU A 121 -3.86 -7.82 -18.93
C LEU A 121 -4.97 -8.87 -18.80
N GLN A 122 -5.59 -8.97 -17.61
CA GLN A 122 -6.79 -9.79 -17.42
C GLN A 122 -7.90 -9.36 -18.39
N GLU A 123 -8.71 -10.33 -18.80
CA GLU A 123 -9.76 -10.11 -19.81
C GLU A 123 -10.82 -9.12 -19.33
N ASP A 124 -11.32 -9.28 -18.10
CA ASP A 124 -12.29 -8.38 -17.51
C ASP A 124 -11.79 -6.93 -17.48
N LEU A 125 -10.50 -6.72 -17.17
CA LEU A 125 -9.90 -5.39 -17.16
C LEU A 125 -9.79 -4.80 -18.56
N ARG A 126 -9.49 -5.62 -19.58
CA ARG A 126 -9.49 -5.17 -20.98
C ARG A 126 -10.88 -4.76 -21.43
N ASN A 127 -11.87 -5.60 -21.17
CA ASN A 127 -13.27 -5.34 -21.50
C ASN A 127 -13.76 -4.04 -20.83
N GLU A 128 -13.36 -3.81 -19.57
CA GLU A 128 -13.72 -2.58 -18.86
C GLU A 128 -13.02 -1.34 -19.45
N LEU A 129 -11.74 -1.42 -19.82
CA LEU A 129 -11.03 -0.33 -20.48
C LEU A 129 -11.67 0.02 -21.85
N ASP A 130 -12.07 -0.99 -22.62
CA ASP A 130 -12.75 -0.80 -23.90
C ASP A 130 -14.13 -0.14 -23.70
N ARG A 131 -14.89 -0.58 -22.68
CA ARG A 131 -16.16 0.04 -22.30
C ARG A 131 -15.99 1.50 -21.89
N LEU A 132 -14.94 1.82 -21.14
CA LEU A 132 -14.64 3.19 -20.71
C LEU A 132 -14.25 4.08 -21.89
N HIS A 133 -13.45 3.59 -22.84
CA HIS A 133 -13.15 4.33 -24.07
C HIS A 133 -14.41 4.65 -24.87
N LEU A 134 -15.29 3.66 -25.08
CA LEU A 134 -16.55 3.89 -25.79
C LEU A 134 -17.43 4.93 -25.08
N LEU A 135 -17.43 4.92 -23.74
CA LEU A 135 -18.19 5.88 -22.95
C LEU A 135 -17.61 7.29 -23.02
N ASP A 136 -16.29 7.42 -23.05
CA ASP A 136 -15.59 8.69 -23.22
C ASP A 136 -15.89 9.32 -24.59
N GLU A 137 -15.84 8.55 -25.67
CA GLU A 137 -16.22 9.00 -27.02
C GLU A 137 -17.66 9.51 -27.07
N LYS A 138 -18.62 8.75 -26.52
CA LYS A 138 -20.02 9.16 -26.46
C LYS A 138 -20.22 10.45 -25.66
N THR A 139 -19.51 10.59 -24.54
CA THR A 139 -19.58 11.78 -23.69
C THR A 139 -19.04 13.00 -24.43
N ARG A 140 -17.92 12.83 -25.14
CA ARG A 140 -17.30 13.87 -25.97
C ARG A 140 -18.23 14.33 -27.11
N ASP A 141 -18.85 13.39 -27.81
CA ASP A 141 -19.82 13.69 -28.88
C ASP A 141 -21.05 14.42 -28.36
N TRP A 142 -21.59 13.98 -27.21
CA TRP A 142 -22.70 14.65 -26.56
C TRP A 142 -22.35 16.09 -26.16
N PHE A 143 -21.18 16.29 -25.54
CA PHE A 143 -20.70 17.61 -25.13
C PHE A 143 -20.55 18.55 -26.33
N ASN A 144 -19.90 18.08 -27.39
CA ASN A 144 -19.71 18.86 -28.62
C ASN A 144 -21.04 19.28 -29.25
N LYS A 145 -22.04 18.38 -29.28
CA LYS A 145 -23.38 18.68 -29.83
C LYS A 145 -24.12 19.76 -29.04
N GLN A 146 -23.96 19.82 -27.71
CA GLN A 146 -24.61 20.85 -26.88
C GLN A 146 -23.91 22.22 -26.96
N HIS A 147 -22.59 22.24 -27.19
CA HIS A 147 -21.80 23.48 -27.21
C HIS A 147 -21.44 24.01 -28.60
N ALA A 148 -21.82 23.32 -29.68
CA ALA A 148 -21.61 23.79 -31.05
C ALA A 148 -22.31 25.12 -31.40
N GLY A 149 -23.27 25.57 -30.59
CA GLY A 149 -24.03 26.82 -30.81
C GLY A 149 -23.58 28.04 -29.99
N VAL A 150 -22.58 27.92 -29.11
CA VAL A 150 -22.20 28.99 -28.15
C VAL A 150 -20.94 29.75 -28.55
N VAL A 151 -20.15 29.25 -29.52
CA VAL A 151 -18.88 29.88 -29.96
C VAL A 151 -19.06 30.78 -31.19
N SER A 152 -20.30 30.98 -31.64
CA SER A 152 -20.65 31.81 -32.79
C SER A 152 -21.26 33.15 -32.34
N ASN A 153 -20.46 34.02 -31.71
CA ASN A 153 -20.75 35.45 -31.55
C ASN A 153 -19.46 36.23 -31.35
#